data_AF-A0A0V1PVN6-F1
#
_entry.id   AF-A0A0V1PVN6-F1
#
_cell.length_a   1.000
_cell.length_b   1.000
_cell.length_c   1.000
_cell.angle_alpha   90.00
_cell.angle_beta   90.00
_cell.angle_gamma   90.00
#
_symmetry.space_group_name_H-M   'P 1'
#
loop_
_entity.id
_entity.type
_entity.pdbx_description
1 polymer ?
#
loop_
_entity_poly.entity_id
_entity_poly.type
_entity_poly.pdbx_seq_one_letter_code
_entity_poly.pdbx_strand_id
1 'polypeptide(L)'
;MSGLTLKFTSLLIRTVAKPISNSIKAQAKEHEHFRRNCIRFAQMMHHADLKMRMNLLGEKKIKIRPLNDNKAIEKGANFLSEMFVFSVAGSLIFYESYRSRKKTNLEKSNVQDDITFLQDEIVALQQELEDVKSKLANKPADASGK
;
A
#
# COMPACT_ATOMS: atom_id res chain seq x y z
N MET A 1 -14.17 13.35 13.72
CA MET A 1 -13.15 12.42 14.27
C MET A 1 -11.72 12.91 14.00
N SER A 2 -11.39 14.16 14.34
CA SER A 2 -10.14 14.79 13.84
C SER A 2 -9.18 15.27 14.94
N GLY A 3 -9.67 15.52 16.16
CA GLY A 3 -8.82 16.00 17.27
C GLY A 3 -7.97 14.91 17.92
N LEU A 4 -8.51 13.68 18.03
CA LEU A 4 -7.80 12.55 18.63
C LEU A 4 -6.67 12.05 17.73
N THR A 5 -6.92 11.90 16.43
CA THR A 5 -5.92 11.52 15.43
C THR A 5 -4.75 12.48 15.39
N LEU A 6 -4.97 13.80 15.35
CA LEU A 6 -3.89 14.78 15.40
C LEU A 6 -3.07 14.73 16.70
N LYS A 7 -3.74 14.46 17.83
CA LYS A 7 -3.07 14.31 19.13
C LYS A 7 -2.25 13.03 19.20
N PHE A 8 -2.77 11.90 18.74
CA PHE A 8 -2.02 10.63 18.68
C PHE A 8 -0.84 10.71 17.71
N THR A 9 -1.02 11.31 16.54
CA THR A 9 0.07 11.51 15.59
C THR A 9 1.16 12.41 16.17
N SER A 10 0.79 13.55 16.80
CA SER A 10 1.79 14.44 17.42
C SER A 10 2.43 13.85 18.69
N LEU A 11 1.70 13.03 19.46
CA LEU A 11 2.27 12.28 20.59
C LEU A 11 3.23 11.21 20.11
N LEU A 12 2.88 10.39 19.12
CA LEU A 12 3.76 9.36 18.56
C LEU A 12 5.04 9.95 17.99
N ILE A 13 4.94 11.07 17.27
CA ILE A 13 6.12 11.79 16.78
C ILE A 13 7.02 12.20 17.95
N ARG A 14 6.47 12.74 19.04
CA ARG A 14 7.27 13.15 20.22
C ARG A 14 7.82 11.98 21.03
N THR A 15 7.03 10.93 21.20
CA THR A 15 7.30 9.76 22.04
C THR A 15 8.17 8.73 21.34
N VAL A 16 8.25 8.75 20.01
CA VAL A 16 9.16 7.86 19.27
C VAL A 16 10.43 8.61 18.89
N ALA A 17 10.34 9.85 18.38
CA ALA A 17 11.53 10.57 17.91
C ALA A 17 12.54 10.87 19.02
N LYS A 18 12.08 11.30 20.22
CA LYS A 18 13.00 11.67 21.30
C LYS A 18 13.71 10.48 21.97
N PRO A 19 13.01 9.43 22.46
CA PRO A 19 13.70 8.31 23.08
C PRO A 19 14.46 7.48 22.05
N ILE A 20 13.97 7.30 20.82
CA ILE A 20 14.73 6.55 19.80
C ILE A 20 16.00 7.31 19.40
N SER A 21 15.96 8.63 19.16
CA SER A 21 17.20 9.38 18.89
C SER A 21 18.17 9.32 20.08
N ASN A 22 17.69 9.40 21.32
CA ASN A 22 18.55 9.33 22.49
C ASN A 22 19.12 7.92 22.73
N SER A 23 18.32 6.86 22.54
CA SER A 23 18.75 5.46 22.66
C SER A 23 19.72 5.07 21.54
N ILE A 24 19.52 5.56 20.31
CA ILE A 24 20.48 5.36 19.22
C ILE A 24 21.78 6.12 19.47
N LYS A 25 21.72 7.37 19.96
CA LYS A 25 22.93 8.12 20.34
C LYS A 25 23.69 7.45 21.49
N ALA A 26 22.98 6.86 22.46
CA ALA A 26 23.57 6.09 23.55
C ALA A 26 24.20 4.77 23.05
N GLN A 27 23.47 3.99 22.23
CA GLN A 27 23.98 2.74 21.67
C GLN A 27 25.10 2.97 20.63
N ALA A 28 25.15 4.10 19.93
CA ALA A 28 26.26 4.44 19.04
C ALA A 28 27.55 4.81 19.79
N LYS A 29 27.44 5.20 21.06
CA LYS A 29 28.58 5.36 21.98
C LYS A 29 29.05 4.04 22.57
N GLU A 30 28.14 3.10 22.83
CA GLU A 30 28.47 1.80 23.43
C GLU A 30 28.85 0.70 22.41
N HIS A 31 28.22 0.66 21.23
CA HIS A 31 28.44 -0.39 20.24
C HIS A 31 29.01 0.15 18.91
N GLU A 32 30.32 -0.02 18.76
CA GLU A 32 31.11 0.21 17.54
C GLU A 32 30.53 -0.51 16.29
N HIS A 33 29.92 -1.69 16.44
CA HIS A 33 29.28 -2.42 15.34
C HIS A 33 28.03 -1.71 14.81
N PHE A 34 27.22 -1.15 15.71
CA PHE A 34 26.03 -0.39 15.34
C PHE A 34 26.41 0.91 14.62
N ARG A 35 27.46 1.60 15.10
CA ARG A 35 28.03 2.77 14.42
C ARG A 35 28.45 2.44 12.99
N ARG A 36 29.19 1.33 12.79
CA ARG A 36 29.60 0.85 11.46
C ARG A 36 28.43 0.55 10.54
N ASN A 37 27.38 -0.09 11.05
CA ASN A 37 26.19 -0.43 10.26
C ASN A 37 25.39 0.81 9.88
N CYS A 38 25.23 1.77 10.80
CA CYS A 38 24.56 3.04 10.52
C CYS A 38 25.33 3.87 9.47
N ILE A 39 26.67 3.92 9.57
CA ILE A 39 27.52 4.59 8.58
C ILE A 39 27.43 3.91 7.22
N ARG A 40 27.46 2.56 7.17
CA ARG A 40 27.29 1.81 5.91
C ARG A 40 25.93 2.08 5.26
N PHE A 41 24.86 2.14 6.04
CA PHE A 41 23.53 2.47 5.54
C PHE A 41 23.46 3.91 5.01
N ALA A 42 23.98 4.87 5.77
CA ALA A 42 24.03 6.27 5.35
C ALA A 42 24.84 6.45 4.06
N GLN A 43 25.99 5.78 3.96
CA GLN A 43 26.82 5.78 2.75
C GLN A 43 26.12 5.08 1.58
N MET A 44 25.49 3.93 1.80
CA MET A 44 24.73 3.22 0.77
C MET A 44 23.62 4.10 0.20
N MET A 45 22.87 4.78 1.06
CA MET A 45 21.76 5.64 0.65
C MET A 45 22.26 6.89 -0.09
N HIS A 46 23.36 7.50 0.36
CA HIS A 46 24.02 8.60 -0.35
C HIS A 46 24.55 8.16 -1.72
N HIS A 47 25.12 6.95 -1.81
CA HIS A 47 25.56 6.38 -3.08
C HIS A 47 24.39 6.02 -3.99
N ALA A 48 23.26 5.58 -3.44
CA ALA A 48 22.04 5.32 -4.19
C ALA A 48 21.45 6.62 -4.76
N ASP A 49 21.35 7.69 -3.96
CA ASP A 49 20.87 9.00 -4.41
C ASP A 49 21.76 9.58 -5.52
N LEU A 50 23.09 9.53 -5.33
CA LEU A 50 24.04 9.96 -6.36
C LEU A 50 23.95 9.10 -7.62
N LYS A 51 23.83 7.77 -7.49
CA LYS A 51 23.68 6.88 -8.66
C LYS A 51 22.40 7.18 -9.41
N MET A 52 21.30 7.45 -8.70
CA MET A 52 20.00 7.75 -9.28
C MET A 52 20.03 9.11 -10.00
N ARG A 53 20.60 10.15 -9.37
CA ARG A 53 20.82 11.47 -9.97
C ARG A 53 21.74 11.41 -11.18
N MET A 54 22.82 10.64 -11.12
CA MET A 54 23.74 10.47 -12.26
C MET A 54 23.07 9.74 -13.43
N ASN A 55 22.20 8.77 -13.15
CA ASN A 55 21.50 8.02 -14.19
C ASN A 55 20.34 8.81 -14.83
N LEU A 56 19.71 9.71 -14.07
CA LEU A 56 18.58 10.55 -14.53
C LEU A 56 19.02 11.90 -15.12
N LEU A 57 20.02 12.57 -14.53
CA LEU A 57 20.46 13.92 -14.91
C LEU A 57 21.84 13.94 -15.60
N GLY A 58 22.58 12.83 -15.65
CA GLY A 58 23.89 12.77 -16.31
C GLY A 58 25.01 13.57 -15.63
N GLU A 59 24.86 13.96 -14.36
CA GLU A 59 25.84 14.79 -13.64
C GLU A 59 27.17 14.05 -13.33
N LYS A 60 28.29 14.79 -13.30
CA LYS A 60 29.64 14.27 -13.02
C LYS A 60 29.86 13.95 -11.52
N LYS A 61 30.63 12.88 -11.25
CA LYS A 61 30.98 12.35 -9.91
C LYS A 61 31.44 13.43 -8.91
N ILE A 62 30.60 13.73 -7.93
CA ILE A 62 30.91 14.60 -6.79
C ILE A 62 31.72 13.83 -5.75
N LYS A 63 32.83 14.40 -5.27
CA LYS A 63 33.75 13.81 -4.29
C LYS A 63 33.17 13.92 -2.88
N ILE A 64 32.78 12.79 -2.30
CA ILE A 64 32.19 12.69 -0.96
C ILE A 64 33.28 12.97 0.09
N ARG A 65 33.12 14.05 0.87
CA ARG A 65 33.95 14.30 2.06
C ARG A 65 33.32 13.59 3.26
N PRO A 66 34.03 12.70 3.96
CA PRO A 66 33.48 12.07 5.16
C PRO A 66 33.20 13.17 6.21
N LEU A 67 31.97 13.20 6.69
CA LEU A 67 31.54 14.14 7.72
C LEU A 67 32.13 13.68 9.06
N ASN A 68 32.59 14.64 9.89
CA ASN A 68 33.06 14.40 11.26
C ASN A 68 32.15 13.40 11.99
N ASP A 69 32.72 12.30 12.50
CA ASP A 69 32.04 11.11 13.01
C ASP A 69 30.90 11.45 13.98
N ASN A 70 31.08 12.45 14.84
CA ASN A 70 30.05 12.90 15.78
C ASN A 70 28.79 13.47 15.09
N LYS A 71 28.98 14.26 14.03
CA LYS A 71 27.86 14.80 13.23
C LYS A 71 27.21 13.73 12.36
N ALA A 72 27.99 12.76 11.89
CA ALA A 72 27.46 11.62 11.14
C ALA A 72 26.56 10.74 12.02
N ILE A 73 26.97 10.49 13.26
CA ILE A 73 26.16 9.75 14.25
C ILE A 73 24.86 10.48 14.56
N GLU A 74 24.90 11.79 14.81
CA GLU A 74 23.69 12.55 15.14
C GLU A 74 22.68 12.57 13.98
N LYS A 75 23.15 12.80 12.75
CA LYS A 75 22.29 12.74 11.57
C LYS A 75 21.78 11.33 11.29
N GLY A 76 22.63 10.32 11.46
CA GLY A 76 22.26 8.91 11.32
C GLY A 76 21.20 8.48 12.34
N ALA A 77 21.31 8.93 13.58
CA ALA A 77 20.34 8.66 14.64
C ALA A 77 18.97 9.26 14.34
N ASN A 78 18.92 10.54 13.97
CA ASN A 78 17.67 11.21 13.60
C ASN A 78 17.02 10.53 12.38
N PHE A 79 17.80 10.22 11.34
CA PHE A 79 17.30 9.53 10.15
C PHE A 79 16.78 8.12 10.45
N LEU A 80 17.48 7.35 11.29
CA LEU A 80 17.05 6.00 11.66
C LEU A 80 15.76 6.02 12.49
N SER A 81 15.59 7.02 13.36
CA SER A 81 14.35 7.22 14.12
C SER A 81 13.16 7.56 13.21
N GLU A 82 13.38 8.37 12.19
CA GLU A 82 12.37 8.75 11.20
C GLU A 82 12.00 7.56 10.31
N MET A 83 12.99 6.79 9.85
CA MET A 83 12.78 5.56 9.09
C MET A 83 12.03 4.49 9.88
N PHE A 84 12.27 4.37 11.18
CA PHE A 84 11.53 3.46 12.03
C PHE A 84 10.03 3.83 12.10
N VAL A 85 9.72 5.12 12.30
CA VAL A 85 8.33 5.61 12.32
C VAL A 85 7.65 5.37 10.97
N PHE A 86 8.31 5.70 9.86
CA PHE A 86 7.78 5.45 8.52
C PHE A 86 7.63 3.95 8.20
N SER A 87 8.54 3.10 8.69
CA SER A 87 8.46 1.66 8.50
C SER A 87 7.27 1.06 9.24
N VAL A 88 7.01 1.48 10.49
CA VAL A 88 5.85 1.03 11.26
C VAL A 88 4.55 1.52 10.61
N ALA A 89 4.46 2.81 10.25
CA ALA A 89 3.29 3.37 9.59
C ALA A 89 3.05 2.74 8.20
N GLY A 90 4.11 2.61 7.40
CA GLY A 90 4.06 1.99 6.08
C GLY A 90 3.69 0.51 6.15
N SER A 91 4.20 -0.24 7.13
CA SER A 91 3.86 -1.65 7.33
C SER A 91 2.39 -1.82 7.72
N LEU A 92 1.84 -0.95 8.57
CA LEU A 92 0.41 -0.96 8.91
C LEU A 92 -0.47 -0.70 7.68
N ILE A 93 -0.16 0.35 6.92
CA ILE A 93 -0.90 0.70 5.69
C ILE A 93 -0.79 -0.43 4.67
N PHE A 94 0.42 -0.98 4.48
CA PHE A 94 0.66 -2.07 3.55
C PHE A 94 -0.09 -3.35 3.98
N TYR A 95 -0.07 -3.68 5.26
CA TYR A 95 -0.79 -4.82 5.81
C TYR A 95 -2.31 -4.68 5.64
N GLU A 96 -2.87 -3.50 5.94
CA GLU A 96 -4.28 -3.22 5.70
C GLU A 96 -4.62 -3.22 4.21
N SER A 97 -3.77 -2.65 3.34
CA SER A 97 -3.98 -2.69 1.89
C SER A 97 -3.96 -4.13 1.35
N TYR A 98 -3.02 -4.95 1.80
CA TYR A 98 -2.92 -6.36 1.45
C TYR A 98 -4.16 -7.13 1.91
N ARG A 99 -4.61 -6.92 3.15
CA ARG A 99 -5.83 -7.52 3.69
C ARG A 99 -7.09 -7.02 2.99
N SER A 100 -7.17 -5.74 2.67
CA SER A 100 -8.31 -5.10 2.00
C SER A 100 -8.48 -5.64 0.59
N ARG A 101 -7.37 -5.85 -0.15
CA ARG A 101 -7.39 -6.49 -1.48
C ARG A 101 -8.02 -7.88 -1.46
N LYS A 102 -7.81 -8.66 -0.38
CA LYS A 102 -8.46 -9.97 -0.23
C LYS A 102 -9.98 -9.88 -0.05
N LYS A 103 -10.48 -8.86 0.67
CA LYS A 103 -11.93 -8.66 0.83
C LYS A 103 -12.59 -8.19 -0.47
N THR A 104 -11.99 -7.20 -1.14
CA THR A 104 -12.56 -6.65 -2.39
C THR A 104 -12.54 -7.66 -3.55
N ASN A 105 -11.54 -8.55 -3.62
CA ASN A 105 -11.55 -9.61 -4.65
C ASN A 105 -12.63 -10.67 -4.41
N LEU A 106 -12.93 -11.01 -3.16
CA LEU A 106 -13.99 -11.97 -2.83
C LEU A 106 -15.37 -11.40 -3.21
N GLU A 107 -15.59 -10.12 -2.88
CA GLU A 107 -16.84 -9.42 -3.19
C GLU A 107 -17.05 -9.26 -4.69
N LYS A 108 -15.98 -8.98 -5.45
CA LYS A 108 -16.03 -8.92 -6.92
C LYS A 108 -16.31 -10.27 -7.57
N SER A 109 -15.85 -11.38 -7.00
CA SER A 109 -16.15 -12.74 -7.51
C SER A 109 -17.65 -13.03 -7.37
N ASN A 110 -18.21 -12.82 -6.18
CA ASN A 110 -19.63 -13.11 -5.93
C ASN A 110 -20.55 -12.25 -6.79
N VAL A 111 -20.24 -10.95 -6.96
CA VAL A 111 -21.03 -10.06 -7.83
C VAL A 111 -20.95 -10.52 -9.29
N GLN A 112 -19.81 -11.04 -9.73
CA GLN A 112 -19.67 -11.58 -11.09
C GLN A 112 -20.50 -12.85 -11.28
N ASP A 113 -20.52 -13.74 -10.28
CA ASP A 113 -21.32 -14.96 -10.30
C ASP A 113 -22.82 -14.65 -10.32
N ASP A 114 -23.28 -13.68 -9.52
CA ASP A 114 -24.67 -13.22 -9.49
C ASP A 114 -25.10 -12.58 -10.82
N ILE A 115 -24.23 -11.78 -11.44
CA ILE A 115 -24.50 -11.18 -12.77
C ILE A 115 -24.66 -12.27 -13.82
N THR A 116 -23.80 -13.29 -13.81
CA THR A 116 -23.87 -14.41 -14.76
C THR A 116 -25.14 -15.23 -14.55
N PHE A 117 -25.52 -15.52 -13.30
CA PHE A 117 -26.76 -16.23 -13.00
C PHE A 117 -28.02 -15.49 -13.48
N LEU A 118 -28.11 -14.19 -13.21
CA LEU A 118 -29.26 -13.39 -13.65
C LEU A 118 -29.34 -13.26 -15.17
N GLN A 119 -28.20 -13.23 -15.87
CA GLN A 119 -28.18 -13.24 -17.34
C GLN A 119 -28.75 -14.55 -17.90
N ASP A 120 -28.38 -15.70 -17.34
CA ASP A 120 -28.90 -17.00 -17.75
C ASP A 120 -30.41 -17.12 -17.50
N GLU A 121 -30.91 -16.59 -16.38
CA GLU A 121 -32.34 -16.59 -16.05
C GLU A 121 -33.15 -15.72 -17.03
N ILE A 122 -32.63 -14.54 -17.41
CA ILE A 122 -33.26 -13.69 -18.42
C ILE A 122 -33.35 -14.41 -19.76
N VAL A 123 -32.28 -15.11 -20.18
CA VAL A 123 -32.26 -15.86 -21.44
C VAL A 123 -33.29 -16.99 -21.42
N ALA A 124 -33.37 -17.75 -20.32
CA ALA A 124 -34.34 -18.83 -20.16
C ALA A 124 -35.79 -18.31 -20.22
N LEU A 125 -36.08 -17.20 -19.53
CA LEU A 125 -37.40 -16.56 -19.57
C LEU A 125 -37.75 -16.02 -20.96
N GLN A 126 -36.78 -15.46 -21.69
CA GLN A 126 -36.98 -15.04 -23.08
C GLN A 126 -37.31 -16.22 -23.99
N GLN A 127 -36.63 -17.36 -23.82
CA GLN A 127 -36.96 -18.58 -24.55
C GLN A 127 -38.35 -19.10 -24.22
N GLU A 128 -38.76 -19.13 -22.95
CA GLU A 128 -40.13 -19.52 -22.58
C GLU A 128 -41.19 -18.59 -23.19
N LEU A 129 -40.92 -17.27 -23.21
CA LEU A 129 -41.82 -16.32 -23.86
C LEU A 129 -41.90 -16.52 -25.37
N GLU A 130 -40.79 -16.80 -26.06
CA GLU A 130 -40.81 -17.14 -27.48
C GLU A 130 -41.54 -18.47 -27.76
N ASP A 131 -41.38 -19.47 -26.90
CA ASP A 131 -42.08 -20.75 -26.98
C ASP A 131 -43.59 -20.58 -26.76
N VAL A 132 -44.01 -19.78 -25.78
CA VAL A 132 -45.43 -19.48 -25.55
C VAL A 132 -45.99 -18.67 -26.72
N LYS A 133 -45.26 -17.68 -27.22
CA LYS A 133 -45.67 -16.86 -28.37
C LYS A 133 -45.80 -17.69 -29.64
N SER A 134 -44.87 -18.62 -29.90
CA SER A 134 -44.93 -19.52 -31.05
C SER A 134 -46.09 -20.51 -30.93
N LYS A 135 -46.36 -21.05 -29.73
CA LYS A 135 -47.53 -21.90 -29.45
C LYS A 135 -48.86 -21.15 -29.65
N LEU A 136 -48.92 -19.87 -29.29
CA LEU A 136 -50.08 -19.02 -29.55
C LEU A 136 -50.24 -18.69 -31.05
N ALA A 137 -49.13 -18.46 -31.77
CA ALA A 137 -49.14 -18.20 -33.21
C ALA A 137 -49.50 -19.44 -34.05
N ASN A 138 -49.12 -20.63 -33.60
CA ASN A 138 -49.48 -21.92 -34.22
C ASN A 138 -50.82 -22.47 -33.73
N LYS A 139 -51.51 -21.81 -32.81
CA LYS A 139 -52.89 -22.17 -32.45
C LYS A 139 -53.79 -21.68 -33.59
N PRO A 140 -54.37 -22.57 -34.43
CA PRO A 140 -55.25 -22.15 -35.50
C PRO A 140 -56.43 -21.39 -34.91
N ALA A 141 -56.93 -20.41 -35.67
CA ALA A 141 -58.17 -19.69 -35.41
C ALA A 141 -59.37 -20.67 -35.48
N ASP A 142 -59.50 -21.44 -34.41
CA ASP A 142 -60.59 -22.31 -34.00
C ASP A 142 -60.71 -21.93 -32.51
N ALA A 143 -61.65 -21.08 -32.10
CA ALA A 143 -63.07 -21.21 -32.37
C ALA A 143 -63.68 -19.91 -32.91
N SER A 144 -64.16 -20.00 -34.16
CA SER A 144 -65.35 -19.27 -34.58
C SER A 144 -66.57 -19.87 -33.88
N GLY A 145 -67.45 -19.00 -33.37
CA GLY A 145 -68.89 -19.23 -33.33
C GLY A 145 -69.44 -20.10 -32.19
N LYS A 146 -70.03 -19.45 -31.20
CA LYS A 146 -71.50 -19.40 -30.98
C LYS A 146 -71.84 -18.29 -30.00
#